data_AF-A0A3A9Y0Z4-F1
#
_entry.id   AF-A0A3A9Y0Z4-F1
#
_cell.length_a   1.000
_cell.length_b   1.000
_cell.length_c   1.000
_cell.angle_alpha   90.00
_cell.angle_beta   90.00
_cell.angle_gamma   90.00
#
_symmetry.space_group_name_H-M   'P 1'
#
loop_
_entity.id
_entity.type
_entity.pdbx_description
1 polymer ?
#
loop_
_entity_poly.entity_id
_entity_poly.type
_entity_poly.pdbx_seq_one_letter_code
_entity_poly.pdbx_strand_id
1 'polypeptide(L)'
;MADVADNPPLSIDALTGYQQDGQAWVAVDDSGPPIAFVVVEVIDGSAHVEQISVHPDHSRRGVGRVLLDHVGAWAVELGLPALTLTTFRHVPWNAPYYARCGFVELTPAEVTPGLSRVLESEIAFGLDPATRVCMRRGVG
;
A
#
# COMPACT_ATOMS: atom_id res chain seq x y z
N MET A 1 -3.85 -1.54 -21.97
CA MET A 1 -2.94 -1.38 -20.82
C MET A 1 -3.83 -1.55 -19.61
N ALA A 2 -3.75 -2.68 -18.91
CA ALA A 2 -4.63 -2.92 -17.76
C ALA A 2 -4.38 -1.79 -16.76
N ASP A 3 -5.41 -1.00 -16.49
CA ASP A 3 -5.28 0.15 -15.63
C ASP A 3 -5.32 -0.35 -14.18
N VAL A 4 -4.14 -0.50 -13.57
CA VAL A 4 -4.01 -0.87 -12.16
C VAL A 4 -4.80 0.10 -11.26
N ALA A 5 -5.06 1.33 -11.73
CA ALA A 5 -5.83 2.33 -11.02
C ALA A 5 -7.36 2.13 -11.09
N ASP A 6 -7.87 1.21 -11.91
CA ASP A 6 -9.31 0.90 -12.02
C ASP A 6 -9.80 -0.09 -10.95
N ASN A 7 -8.93 -0.53 -10.02
CA ASN A 7 -9.37 -1.36 -8.90
C ASN A 7 -10.36 -0.54 -8.05
N PRO A 8 -11.60 -1.02 -7.82
CA PRO A 8 -12.56 -0.27 -7.03
C PRO A 8 -11.99 0.04 -5.65
N PRO A 9 -12.32 1.21 -5.07
CA PRO A 9 -12.00 1.48 -3.69
C PRO A 9 -12.66 0.44 -2.78
N LEU A 10 -12.09 0.24 -1.60
CA LEU A 10 -12.75 -0.49 -0.52
C LEU A 10 -14.13 0.11 -0.25
N SER A 11 -15.05 -0.73 0.26
CA SER A 11 -16.39 -0.26 0.62
C SER A 11 -16.32 0.82 1.71
N ILE A 12 -17.36 1.66 1.81
CA ILE A 12 -17.44 2.68 2.86
C ILE A 12 -17.35 2.04 4.25
N ASP A 13 -17.96 0.88 4.45
CA ASP A 13 -17.91 0.17 5.73
C ASP A 13 -16.48 -0.26 6.08
N ALA A 14 -15.73 -0.80 5.11
CA ALA A 14 -14.34 -1.16 5.30
C ALA A 14 -13.49 0.07 5.63
N LEU A 15 -13.61 1.15 4.84
CA LEU A 15 -12.90 2.41 5.07
C LEU A 15 -13.24 3.02 6.43
N THR A 16 -14.48 2.90 6.89
CA THR A 16 -14.91 3.36 8.21
C THR A 16 -14.21 2.58 9.33
N GLY A 17 -14.05 1.26 9.18
CA GLY A 17 -13.27 0.44 10.11
C GLY A 17 -11.83 0.94 10.24
N TYR A 18 -11.12 1.07 9.12
CA TYR A 18 -9.76 1.61 9.11
C TYR A 18 -9.64 3.00 9.73
N GLN A 19 -10.62 3.86 9.47
CA GLN A 19 -10.66 5.21 10.02
C GLN A 19 -10.84 5.20 11.55
N GLN A 20 -11.68 4.30 12.07
CA GLN A 20 -11.89 4.14 13.52
C GLN A 20 -10.66 3.55 14.22
N ASP A 21 -9.95 2.65 13.56
CA ASP A 21 -8.74 2.00 14.09
C ASP A 21 -7.48 2.87 13.97
N GLY A 22 -7.60 4.09 13.43
CA GLY A 22 -6.46 5.00 13.23
C GLY A 22 -5.48 4.51 12.15
N GLN A 23 -6.00 3.79 11.17
CA GLN A 23 -5.27 3.10 10.10
C GLN A 23 -5.60 3.66 8.69
N ALA A 24 -6.29 4.81 8.62
CA ALA A 24 -6.60 5.51 7.38
C ALA A 24 -6.13 6.97 7.46
N TRP A 25 -5.46 7.44 6.42
CA TRP A 25 -5.07 8.84 6.28
C TRP A 25 -5.36 9.36 4.87
N VAL A 26 -5.60 10.67 4.81
CA VAL A 26 -5.80 11.41 3.56
C VAL A 26 -4.75 12.49 3.43
N ALA A 27 -4.35 12.77 2.18
CA ALA A 27 -3.63 14.00 1.85
C ALA A 27 -4.63 15.02 1.30
N VAL A 28 -4.54 16.26 1.79
CA VAL A 28 -5.35 17.40 1.33
C VAL A 28 -4.42 18.48 0.77
N ASP A 29 -4.88 19.23 -0.22
CA ASP A 29 -4.25 20.50 -0.60
C ASP A 29 -4.85 21.65 0.23
N ASP A 30 -4.35 22.88 0.03
CA ASP A 30 -4.51 24.05 0.92
C ASP A 30 -5.94 24.42 1.37
N SER A 31 -7.00 23.79 0.83
CA SER A 31 -8.35 23.72 1.44
C SER A 31 -9.33 22.82 0.66
N GLY A 32 -8.84 22.00 -0.29
CA GLY A 32 -9.68 21.20 -1.18
C GLY A 32 -10.08 19.83 -0.63
N PRO A 33 -10.85 19.06 -1.42
CA PRO A 33 -11.16 17.67 -1.10
C PRO A 33 -9.88 16.82 -1.02
N PRO A 34 -9.91 15.66 -0.33
CA PRO A 34 -8.80 14.71 -0.34
C PRO A 34 -8.28 14.41 -1.74
N ILE A 35 -6.98 14.58 -1.95
CA ILE A 35 -6.29 14.33 -3.22
C ILE A 35 -5.59 12.97 -3.27
N ALA A 36 -5.45 12.31 -2.12
CA ALA A 36 -4.93 10.96 -1.99
C ALA A 36 -5.36 10.34 -0.67
N PHE A 37 -5.30 9.02 -0.58
CA PHE A 37 -5.48 8.30 0.68
C PHE A 37 -4.54 7.11 0.77
N VAL A 38 -4.33 6.65 2.00
CA VAL A 38 -3.69 5.38 2.31
C VAL A 38 -4.44 4.71 3.45
N VAL A 39 -4.65 3.40 3.33
CA VAL A 39 -5.12 2.53 4.40
C VAL A 39 -4.12 1.42 4.67
N VAL A 40 -4.00 1.03 5.93
CA VAL A 40 -3.02 0.06 6.38
C VAL A 40 -3.61 -0.99 7.30
N GLU A 41 -3.01 -2.16 7.34
CA GLU A 41 -3.25 -3.18 8.36
C GLU A 41 -1.94 -3.54 9.06
N VAL A 42 -2.01 -4.11 10.27
CA VAL A 42 -0.82 -4.73 10.88
C VAL A 42 -0.82 -6.21 10.56
N ILE A 43 0.11 -6.64 9.71
CA ILE A 43 0.27 -8.04 9.29
C ILE A 43 1.64 -8.54 9.72
N ASP A 44 1.65 -9.61 10.52
CA ASP A 44 2.86 -10.26 11.02
C ASP A 44 3.90 -9.28 11.61
N GLY A 45 3.40 -8.26 12.32
CA GLY A 45 4.24 -7.24 12.98
C GLY A 45 4.76 -6.15 12.06
N SER A 46 4.28 -6.02 10.81
CA SER A 46 4.61 -4.93 9.90
C SER A 46 3.37 -4.13 9.49
N ALA A 47 3.56 -2.86 9.14
CA ALA A 47 2.52 -2.00 8.58
C ALA A 47 2.28 -2.35 7.10
N HIS A 48 1.26 -3.14 6.81
CA HIS A 48 0.88 -3.50 5.45
C HIS A 48 0.07 -2.38 4.82
N VAL A 49 0.51 -1.84 3.69
CA VAL A 49 -0.26 -0.88 2.90
C VAL A 49 -1.24 -1.66 2.03
N GLU A 50 -2.49 -1.72 2.49
CA GLU A 50 -3.59 -2.41 1.81
C GLU A 50 -3.99 -1.65 0.54
N GLN A 51 -4.16 -0.33 0.64
CA GLN A 51 -4.48 0.50 -0.52
C GLN A 51 -3.86 1.88 -0.38
N ILE A 52 -3.28 2.36 -1.49
CA ILE A 52 -2.81 3.74 -1.64
C ILE A 52 -3.20 4.22 -3.03
N SER A 53 -3.87 5.38 -3.08
CA SER A 53 -4.32 5.98 -4.34
C SER A 53 -4.11 7.48 -4.29
N VAL A 54 -3.66 8.05 -5.42
CA VAL A 54 -3.48 9.48 -5.62
C VAL A 54 -4.35 9.89 -6.81
N HIS A 55 -5.11 10.97 -6.66
CA HIS A 55 -5.92 11.53 -7.73
C HIS A 55 -5.05 11.77 -8.98
N PRO A 56 -5.48 11.38 -10.20
CA PRO A 56 -4.67 11.49 -11.42
C PRO A 56 -4.08 12.89 -11.67
N ASP A 57 -4.87 13.94 -11.45
CA ASP A 57 -4.44 15.35 -11.56
C ASP A 57 -3.36 15.78 -10.56
N HIS A 58 -3.19 14.99 -9.49
CA HIS A 58 -2.20 15.19 -8.43
C HIS A 58 -1.07 14.14 -8.48
N SER A 59 -1.08 13.26 -9.49
CA SER A 59 -0.03 12.26 -9.71
C SER A 59 1.32 12.93 -10.03
N ARG A 60 2.42 12.20 -9.80
CA ARG A 60 3.81 12.64 -10.07
C ARG A 60 4.25 13.89 -9.29
N ARG A 61 3.51 14.32 -8.26
CA ARG A 61 3.88 15.41 -7.33
C ARG A 61 4.48 14.92 -6.01
N GLY A 62 4.74 13.61 -5.88
CA GLY A 62 5.32 13.03 -4.67
C GLY A 62 4.32 12.71 -3.55
N VAL A 63 3.02 12.99 -3.72
CA VAL A 63 1.98 12.79 -2.69
C VAL A 63 1.97 11.37 -2.12
N GLY A 64 2.01 10.34 -2.97
CA GLY A 64 2.04 8.96 -2.49
C GLY A 64 3.28 8.62 -1.65
N ARG A 65 4.43 9.24 -1.96
CA ARG A 65 5.64 9.07 -1.12
C ARG A 65 5.45 9.73 0.24
N VAL A 66 4.86 10.92 0.29
CA VAL A 66 4.54 11.61 1.56
C VAL A 66 3.62 10.74 2.42
N LEU A 67 2.60 10.11 1.84
CA LEU A 67 1.73 9.18 2.57
C LEU A 67 2.49 7.95 3.09
N LEU A 68 3.35 7.34 2.27
CA LEU A 68 4.18 6.21 2.72
C LEU A 68 5.15 6.61 3.84
N ASP A 69 5.72 7.81 3.77
CA ASP A 69 6.62 8.34 4.81
C ASP A 69 5.85 8.62 6.12
N HIS A 70 4.63 9.13 6.03
CA HIS A 70 3.71 9.27 7.18
C HIS A 70 3.39 7.92 7.83
N VAL A 71 3.02 6.91 7.05
CA VAL A 71 2.81 5.54 7.55
C VAL A 71 4.09 4.98 8.17
N GLY A 72 5.25 5.33 7.60
CA GLY A 72 6.55 4.93 8.16
C GLY A 72 6.79 5.50 9.56
N ALA A 73 6.48 6.77 9.78
CA ALA A 73 6.57 7.39 11.10
C ALA A 73 5.59 6.74 12.09
N TRP A 74 4.34 6.51 11.68
CA TRP A 74 3.35 5.79 12.48
C TRP A 74 3.81 4.37 12.84
N ALA A 75 4.42 3.65 11.91
CA ALA A 75 4.97 2.31 12.16
C ALA A 75 6.08 2.33 13.23
N VAL A 76 6.96 3.35 13.19
CA VAL A 76 8.00 3.53 14.23
C VAL A 76 7.38 3.79 15.60
N GLU A 77 6.36 4.63 15.69
CA GLU A 77 5.65 4.92 16.96
C GLU A 77 5.03 3.67 17.58
N LEU A 78 4.60 2.71 16.75
CA LEU A 78 4.05 1.42 17.18
C LEU A 78 5.11 0.31 17.35
N GLY A 79 6.39 0.60 17.12
CA GLY A 79 7.47 -0.40 17.19
C GLY A 79 7.44 -1.45 16.08
N LEU A 80 6.76 -1.17 14.97
CA LEU A 80 6.74 -2.03 13.79
C LEU A 80 8.02 -1.78 12.97
N PRO A 81 8.74 -2.81 12.51
CA PRO A 81 10.07 -2.65 11.91
C PRO A 81 10.03 -2.33 10.40
N ALA A 82 8.86 -2.39 9.77
CA ALA A 82 8.73 -2.18 8.33
C ALA A 82 7.32 -1.84 7.87
N LEU A 83 7.25 -1.30 6.65
CA LEU A 83 6.09 -1.35 5.80
C LEU A 83 6.18 -2.54 4.85
N THR A 84 5.03 -3.11 4.49
CA THR A 84 4.89 -4.11 3.42
C THR A 84 3.77 -3.71 2.47
N LEU A 85 3.76 -4.26 1.26
CA LEU A 85 2.66 -4.13 0.31
C LEU A 85 2.69 -5.27 -0.70
N THR A 86 1.58 -5.49 -1.41
CA THR A 86 1.51 -6.31 -2.61
C THR A 86 1.27 -5.42 -3.84
N THR A 87 1.94 -5.73 -4.95
CA THR A 87 1.82 -4.93 -6.18
C THR A 87 2.03 -5.77 -7.43
N PHE A 88 1.85 -5.15 -8.60
CA PHE A 88 2.08 -5.80 -9.88
C PHE A 88 3.56 -5.76 -10.29
N ARG A 89 4.15 -6.93 -10.47
CA ARG A 89 5.55 -7.16 -10.88
C ARG A 89 5.88 -6.53 -12.24
N HIS A 90 4.99 -6.69 -13.21
CA HIS A 90 5.27 -6.37 -14.62
C HIS A 90 4.67 -5.05 -15.11
N VAL A 91 4.06 -4.26 -14.22
CA VAL A 91 3.54 -2.94 -14.59
C VAL A 91 4.69 -1.93 -14.55
N PRO A 92 5.12 -1.37 -15.70
CA PRO A 92 6.41 -0.66 -15.81
C PRO A 92 6.58 0.54 -14.88
N TRP A 93 5.48 1.14 -14.45
CA TRP A 93 5.51 2.30 -13.56
C TRP A 93 5.40 1.92 -12.07
N ASN A 94 4.90 0.73 -11.73
CA ASN A 94 4.41 0.40 -10.40
C ASN A 94 5.53 -0.12 -9.48
N ALA A 95 6.11 -1.29 -9.78
CA ALA A 95 7.24 -1.82 -9.01
C ALA A 95 8.43 -0.82 -8.97
N PRO A 96 8.80 -0.14 -10.07
CA PRO A 96 9.85 0.89 -10.00
C PRO A 96 9.48 2.11 -9.15
N TYR A 97 8.19 2.45 -9.04
CA TYR A 97 7.75 3.51 -8.13
C TYR A 97 7.99 3.13 -6.67
N TYR A 98 7.59 1.92 -6.26
CA TYR A 98 7.82 1.45 -4.90
C TYR A 98 9.31 1.22 -4.59
N ALA A 99 10.08 0.74 -5.57
CA ALA A 99 11.54 0.65 -5.44
C ALA A 99 12.18 2.02 -5.15
N ARG A 100 11.76 3.09 -5.85
CA ARG A 100 12.20 4.47 -5.55
C ARG A 100 11.74 4.98 -4.19
N CYS A 101 10.66 4.43 -3.64
CA CYS A 101 10.20 4.73 -2.28
C CYS A 101 10.94 3.90 -1.20
N GLY A 102 11.92 3.08 -1.57
CA GLY A 102 12.74 2.28 -0.66
C GLY A 102 12.25 0.86 -0.43
N PHE A 103 11.22 0.41 -1.16
CA PHE A 103 10.76 -0.97 -1.08
C PHE A 103 11.65 -1.92 -1.87
N VAL A 104 11.86 -3.12 -1.35
CA VAL A 104 12.55 -4.23 -2.04
C VAL A 104 11.58 -5.40 -2.18
N GLU A 105 11.65 -6.12 -3.31
CA GLU A 105 10.87 -7.35 -3.49
C GLU A 105 11.33 -8.41 -2.49
N LEU A 106 10.36 -9.13 -1.90
CA LEU A 106 10.62 -10.26 -1.04
C LEU A 106 10.80 -11.53 -1.88
N THR A 107 11.77 -12.35 -1.49
CA THR A 107 11.89 -13.73 -1.99
C THR A 107 10.76 -14.60 -1.42
N PRO A 108 10.42 -15.74 -2.04
CA PRO A 108 9.39 -16.64 -1.51
C PRO A 108 9.64 -17.09 -0.06
N ALA A 109 10.90 -17.17 0.38
CA ALA A 109 11.25 -17.55 1.75
C ALA A 109 11.04 -16.41 2.77
N GLU A 110 10.96 -15.17 2.32
CA GLU A 110 10.74 -13.98 3.16
C GLU A 110 9.25 -13.58 3.24
N VAL A 111 8.41 -14.13 2.36
CA VAL A 111 6.95 -13.91 2.41
C VAL A 111 6.40 -14.62 3.65
N THR A 112 5.85 -13.83 4.56
CA THR A 112 5.28 -14.34 5.83
C THR A 112 3.91 -14.97 5.60
N PRO A 113 3.40 -15.81 6.54
CA PRO A 113 2.10 -16.45 6.38
C PRO A 113 0.92 -15.48 6.19
N GLY A 114 0.97 -14.30 6.80
CA GLY A 114 -0.02 -13.24 6.60
C GLY A 114 0.04 -12.64 5.20
N LEU A 115 1.24 -12.36 4.68
CA LEU A 115 1.40 -11.88 3.31
C LEU A 115 1.01 -12.94 2.27
N SER A 116 1.24 -14.23 2.55
CA SER A 116 0.73 -15.32 1.71
C SER A 116 -0.80 -15.28 1.64
N ARG A 117 -1.49 -15.05 2.76
CA ARG A 117 -2.96 -14.93 2.80
C ARG A 117 -3.47 -13.71 2.02
N VAL A 118 -2.76 -12.59 2.05
CA VAL A 118 -3.08 -11.42 1.21
C VAL A 118 -3.00 -11.80 -0.27
N LEU A 119 -1.89 -12.40 -0.71
CA LEU A 119 -1.74 -12.85 -2.09
C LEU A 119 -2.81 -13.87 -2.50
N GLU A 120 -3.11 -14.85 -1.65
CA GLU A 120 -4.18 -15.84 -1.88
C GLU A 120 -5.55 -15.18 -2.07
N SER A 121 -5.85 -14.15 -1.27
CA SER A 121 -7.10 -13.40 -1.38
C SER A 121 -7.17 -12.62 -2.69
N GLU A 122 -6.10 -11.92 -3.06
CA GLU A 122 -5.97 -11.24 -4.36
C GLU A 122 -6.18 -12.19 -5.56
N ILE A 123 -5.63 -13.40 -5.48
CA ILE A 123 -5.81 -14.44 -6.51
C ILE A 123 -7.26 -14.92 -6.54
N ALA A 124 -7.90 -15.09 -5.39
CA ALA A 124 -9.31 -15.45 -5.30
C ALA A 124 -10.22 -14.36 -5.90
N PHE A 125 -9.80 -13.09 -5.84
CA PHE A 125 -10.44 -11.97 -6.53
C PHE A 125 -10.12 -11.88 -8.04
N GLY A 126 -9.38 -12.85 -8.58
CA GLY A 126 -9.14 -13.01 -10.01
C GLY A 126 -7.83 -12.40 -10.52
N LEU A 127 -6.94 -11.93 -9.64
CA LEU A 127 -5.61 -11.47 -10.05
C LEU A 127 -4.69 -12.65 -10.36
N ASP A 128 -3.88 -12.53 -11.42
CA ASP A 128 -2.91 -13.57 -11.78
C ASP A 128 -1.76 -13.61 -10.78
N PRO A 129 -1.53 -14.74 -10.06
CA PRO A 129 -0.44 -14.88 -9.10
C PRO A 129 0.93 -14.55 -9.68
N ALA A 130 1.19 -14.90 -10.95
CA ALA A 130 2.48 -14.65 -11.60
C ALA A 130 2.79 -13.15 -11.73
N THR A 131 1.75 -12.32 -11.68
CA THR A 131 1.88 -10.87 -11.80
C THR A 131 2.01 -10.17 -10.46
N ARG A 132 1.81 -10.85 -9.32
CA ARG A 132 1.86 -10.25 -7.99
C ARG A 132 3.23 -10.42 -7.33
N VAL A 133 3.58 -9.45 -6.50
CA VAL A 133 4.81 -9.49 -5.70
C VAL A 133 4.60 -8.77 -4.37
N CYS A 134 5.13 -9.34 -3.29
CA CYS A 134 5.26 -8.65 -2.01
C CYS A 134 6.53 -7.81 -1.98
N MET A 135 6.44 -6.59 -1.47
CA MET A 135 7.59 -5.73 -1.24
C MET A 135 7.65 -5.25 0.21
N ARG A 136 8.85 -4.97 0.71
CA ARG A 136 9.11 -4.49 2.08
C ARG A 136 9.99 -3.25 2.09
N ARG A 137 9.70 -2.29 2.96
CA ARG A 137 10.56 -1.15 3.29
C ARG A 137 10.79 -1.10 4.79
N GLY A 138 12.04 -1.13 5.26
CA GLY A 138 12.34 -0.94 6.68
C GLY A 138 11.98 0.47 7.17
N VAL A 139 11.63 0.61 8.45
CA VAL A 139 11.48 1.92 9.10
C VAL A 139 12.56 2.05 10.18
N GLY A 140 13.37 3.10 10.08
CA GLY A 140 14.58 3.27 10.91
C GLY A 140 15.72 3.90 10.14
#